data_AF-W2R251-F1
#
_entry.id   AF-W2R251-F1
#
_cell.length_a   1.000
_cell.length_b   1.000
_cell.length_c   1.000
_cell.angle_alpha   90.00
_cell.angle_beta   90.00
_cell.angle_gamma   90.00
#
_symmetry.space_group_name_H-M   'P 1'
#
loop_
_entity.id
_entity.type
_entity.pdbx_description
1 polymer ?
#
loop_
_entity_poly.entity_id
_entity_poly.type
_entity_poly.pdbx_seq_one_letter_code
_entity_poly.pdbx_strand_id
1 'polypeptide(L)'
;MQRMLSITRVKHIGQSDRSLHKGKDNKSGPLDQTPTSPVSTVDSISPPSPLEAWGTFESPPAPPPSPVIRAASHSPSSIRPTLKIDAEQTSPMPSPSSSPTSSRRYTGGLTYRLKHLVSKEKRRFSSDGFDLDLTYVTQRLVALGYPAEMIEGIYRNHYRDVFRFFEQRHPGRYRVYNLCVERRYAPDEKFHGRVAEYGFEDHCPPPLSLLLPFCRDVHVWLTTNPENIVAVHCKAGKGRTGVMLCAYMLYARIWRSAHGALEYFAAARSKKLQGVTIRSQRRFVGYFSELCRRSESADDLEELGSYEDEEARERAMTLADYHTQWLQETQALLEATSPRETIGSKLRPHAEPVLPARVNLVLVAVVLCGVTGHKKTNASAAEWRVRVECGALRPRTAVYDLIGSFQRQLRPCIDGDNGKEVLELEMRCNPVLVWDEVRVELRRRSGSALGHFWFHTAFIPQVDGHFELMLEKSEIDKIAKDAKHGHKKFAPEFAVRLRFELAKEQVVAKSDT
;
A
#
# COMPACT_ATOMS: atom_id res chain seq x y z
N MET A 1 -24.15 -4.38 47.24
CA MET A 1 -24.54 -4.89 45.91
C MET A 1 -25.35 -3.82 45.17
N GLN A 2 -25.29 -3.81 43.83
CA GLN A 2 -26.09 -3.08 42.83
C GLN A 2 -26.91 -1.83 43.24
N ARG A 3 -26.66 -0.69 42.57
CA ARG A 3 -27.57 0.47 42.48
C ARG A 3 -28.36 0.44 41.16
N MET A 4 -29.64 0.78 41.23
CA MET A 4 -30.49 1.07 40.06
C MET A 4 -30.52 2.56 39.71
N LEU A 5 -30.51 2.83 38.40
CA LEU A 5 -31.25 3.85 37.64
C LEU A 5 -31.87 5.06 38.38
N SER A 6 -31.51 6.30 37.97
CA SER A 6 -32.34 7.15 37.06
C SER A 6 -32.25 8.68 37.28
N ILE A 7 -32.47 9.40 36.17
CA ILE A 7 -33.08 10.75 36.02
C ILE A 7 -32.34 12.02 36.51
N THR A 8 -31.79 12.72 35.50
CA THR A 8 -32.04 14.13 35.11
C THR A 8 -32.27 15.22 36.18
N ARG A 9 -31.51 16.32 36.07
CA ARG A 9 -31.89 17.64 36.63
C ARG A 9 -31.68 18.76 35.61
N VAL A 10 -32.75 19.49 35.32
CA VAL A 10 -32.77 20.75 34.55
C VAL A 10 -32.36 21.91 35.48
N LYS A 11 -31.71 22.95 34.94
CA LYS A 11 -31.79 24.32 35.49
C LYS A 11 -31.62 25.38 34.38
N HIS A 12 -32.05 26.59 34.70
CA HIS A 12 -32.68 27.56 33.78
C HIS A 12 -31.91 28.89 33.66
N ILE A 13 -32.27 29.65 32.62
CA ILE A 13 -32.25 31.14 32.52
C ILE A 13 -30.90 31.85 32.35
N GLY A 14 -30.86 32.81 31.41
CA GLY A 14 -29.74 33.76 31.27
C GLY A 14 -29.63 34.50 29.92
N GLN A 15 -30.72 34.77 29.19
CA GLN A 15 -30.69 35.69 28.04
C GLN A 15 -31.07 37.11 28.49
N SER A 16 -30.32 38.11 28.01
CA SER A 16 -30.69 39.51 28.09
C SER A 16 -30.34 40.21 26.77
N ASP A 17 -31.36 40.68 26.07
CA ASP A 17 -31.21 41.49 24.85
C ASP A 17 -30.61 42.87 25.14
N ARG A 18 -29.92 43.42 24.13
CA ARG A 18 -30.07 44.84 23.76
C ARG A 18 -29.64 45.09 22.31
N SER A 19 -30.63 45.37 21.48
CA SER A 19 -30.50 46.15 20.23
C SER A 19 -30.36 47.65 20.59
N LEU A 20 -29.98 48.61 19.74
CA LEU A 20 -30.37 49.00 18.38
C LEU A 20 -29.40 50.09 17.88
N HIS A 21 -29.10 50.19 16.57
CA HIS A 21 -29.56 51.31 15.72
C HIS A 21 -29.14 51.16 14.24
N LYS A 22 -29.96 51.73 13.34
CA LYS A 22 -29.77 51.78 11.88
C LYS A 22 -29.26 53.16 11.44
N GLY A 23 -28.58 53.22 10.29
CA GLY A 23 -28.32 54.45 9.53
C GLY A 23 -28.47 54.24 8.02
N LYS A 24 -29.16 55.17 7.34
CA LYS A 24 -29.55 55.22 5.91
C LYS A 24 -29.21 56.61 5.36
N ASP A 25 -29.07 56.91 4.06
CA ASP A 25 -29.01 56.17 2.78
C ASP A 25 -28.28 57.11 1.80
N ASN A 26 -27.72 56.63 0.67
CA ASN A 26 -27.93 57.28 -0.65
C ASN A 26 -27.31 56.60 -1.89
N LYS A 27 -27.85 56.94 -3.06
CA LYS A 27 -27.43 56.52 -4.42
C LYS A 27 -27.09 57.74 -5.30
N SER A 28 -26.11 57.60 -6.19
CA SER A 28 -26.11 58.13 -7.58
C SER A 28 -24.89 57.58 -8.36
N GLY A 29 -24.99 57.50 -9.70
CA GLY A 29 -23.88 57.22 -10.65
C GLY A 29 -23.99 58.21 -11.84
N PRO A 30 -23.57 57.90 -13.09
CA PRO A 30 -22.63 56.87 -13.60
C PRO A 30 -21.57 57.45 -14.61
N LEU A 31 -20.92 56.59 -15.42
CA LEU A 31 -19.92 56.85 -16.51
C LEU A 31 -18.51 57.26 -16.02
N ASP A 32 -17.38 56.76 -16.57
CA ASP A 32 -17.01 56.71 -17.99
C ASP A 32 -16.10 55.50 -18.40
N GLN A 33 -15.48 55.56 -19.59
CA GLN A 33 -15.08 54.42 -20.44
C GLN A 33 -13.68 53.77 -20.25
N THR A 34 -13.58 52.57 -20.82
CA THR A 34 -12.43 51.70 -21.17
C THR A 34 -11.18 52.41 -21.77
N PRO A 35 -9.94 51.86 -21.62
CA PRO A 35 -9.52 50.69 -22.42
C PRO A 35 -8.74 49.56 -21.71
N THR A 36 -8.85 48.39 -22.32
CA THR A 36 -8.27 47.08 -21.96
C THR A 36 -6.84 46.87 -22.46
N SER A 37 -6.00 46.17 -21.68
CA SER A 37 -4.89 45.28 -22.12
C SER A 37 -4.34 44.49 -20.92
N PRO A 38 -3.61 43.36 -21.12
CA PRO A 38 -4.00 42.10 -20.49
C PRO A 38 -3.41 41.82 -19.11
N VAL A 39 -4.16 41.05 -18.31
CA VAL A 39 -3.68 40.43 -17.08
C VAL A 39 -2.77 39.27 -17.42
N SER A 40 -1.50 39.34 -17.02
CA SER A 40 -0.61 38.18 -16.99
C SER A 40 -1.08 37.22 -15.90
N THR A 41 -1.58 36.05 -16.30
CA THR A 41 -1.86 34.94 -15.40
C THR A 41 -0.57 34.53 -14.70
N VAL A 42 -0.55 34.60 -13.37
CA VAL A 42 0.54 34.05 -12.57
C VAL A 42 0.40 32.54 -12.58
N ASP A 43 1.30 31.86 -13.28
CA ASP A 43 1.30 30.41 -13.32
C ASP A 43 1.44 29.83 -11.91
N SER A 44 0.58 28.87 -11.60
CA SER A 44 0.67 28.10 -10.36
C SER A 44 1.81 27.11 -10.50
N ILE A 45 3.00 27.54 -10.07
CA ILE A 45 4.21 26.72 -10.06
C ILE A 45 3.91 25.44 -9.28
N SER A 46 3.87 24.32 -10.00
CA SER A 46 3.82 22.99 -9.39
C SER A 46 5.18 22.68 -8.75
N PRO A 47 5.23 21.93 -7.64
CA PRO A 47 6.50 21.52 -7.06
C PRO A 47 7.32 20.71 -8.09
N PRO A 48 8.64 20.94 -8.18
CA PRO A 48 9.47 20.32 -9.22
C PRO A 48 9.47 18.79 -9.12
N SER A 49 9.63 18.13 -10.27
CA SER A 49 9.80 16.68 -10.33
C SER A 49 11.03 16.27 -9.50
N PRO A 50 11.02 15.14 -8.76
CA PRO A 50 12.16 14.67 -7.96
C PRO A 50 13.45 14.34 -8.75
N LEU A 51 13.55 14.70 -10.02
CA LEU A 51 14.75 14.61 -10.85
C LEU A 51 15.67 15.83 -10.73
N GLU A 52 15.12 17.05 -10.59
CA GLU A 52 15.94 18.28 -10.65
C GLU A 52 16.81 18.50 -9.39
N ALA A 53 16.45 17.88 -8.27
CA ALA A 53 17.19 17.98 -7.01
C ALA A 53 18.44 17.09 -6.94
N TRP A 54 18.73 16.29 -7.97
CA TRP A 54 19.74 15.24 -7.92
C TRP A 54 20.60 15.17 -9.18
N GLY A 55 21.88 15.51 -9.03
CA GLY A 55 22.86 15.38 -10.09
C GLY A 55 23.00 13.94 -10.60
N THR A 56 23.43 13.82 -11.85
CA THR A 56 23.68 12.55 -12.54
C THR A 56 24.73 11.71 -11.80
N PHE A 57 24.37 10.50 -11.39
CA PHE A 57 25.30 9.48 -10.92
C PHE A 57 25.72 8.57 -12.07
N GLU A 58 27.03 8.38 -12.27
CA GLU A 58 27.54 7.37 -13.21
C GLU A 58 27.22 5.95 -12.70
N SER A 59 26.86 5.06 -13.63
CA SER A 59 26.60 3.66 -13.34
C SER A 59 27.91 2.90 -13.06
N PRO A 60 27.98 2.04 -12.02
CA PRO A 60 29.14 1.18 -11.81
C PRO A 60 29.28 0.13 -12.93
N PRO A 61 30.51 -0.32 -13.24
CA PRO A 61 30.75 -1.28 -14.32
C PRO A 61 30.11 -2.65 -14.04
N ALA A 62 29.68 -3.32 -15.11
CA ALA A 62 28.98 -4.60 -15.04
C ALA A 62 29.86 -5.74 -14.45
N PRO A 63 29.28 -6.66 -13.65
CA PRO A 63 30.00 -7.81 -13.14
C PRO A 63 30.33 -8.84 -14.23
N PRO A 64 31.41 -9.62 -14.10
CA PRO A 64 31.79 -10.63 -15.08
C PRO A 64 30.81 -11.82 -15.13
N PRO A 65 30.66 -12.50 -16.28
CA PRO A 65 29.71 -13.59 -16.44
C PRO A 65 30.12 -14.86 -15.67
N SER A 66 29.14 -15.49 -15.02
CA SER A 66 29.31 -16.77 -14.30
C SER A 66 29.54 -17.96 -15.26
N PRO A 67 30.33 -18.98 -14.85
CA PRO A 67 30.70 -20.09 -15.73
C PRO A 67 29.55 -21.06 -16.04
N VAL A 68 29.52 -21.56 -17.27
CA VAL A 68 28.51 -22.49 -17.79
C VAL A 68 28.77 -23.92 -17.29
N ILE A 69 27.84 -24.48 -16.51
CA ILE A 69 27.86 -25.90 -16.14
C ILE A 69 27.21 -26.72 -17.26
N ARG A 70 28.01 -27.57 -17.93
CA ARG A 70 27.49 -28.56 -18.89
C ARG A 70 26.82 -29.72 -18.15
N ALA A 71 25.56 -30.01 -18.48
CA ALA A 71 24.88 -31.20 -18.00
C ALA A 71 25.42 -32.46 -18.70
N ALA A 72 25.80 -33.48 -17.92
CA ALA A 72 26.20 -34.78 -18.44
C ALA A 72 24.97 -35.68 -18.68
N SER A 73 24.92 -36.33 -19.85
CA SER A 73 23.87 -37.26 -20.22
C SER A 73 24.09 -38.65 -19.63
N HIS A 74 23.14 -39.16 -18.82
CA HIS A 74 23.10 -40.56 -18.42
C HIS A 74 21.76 -41.20 -18.79
N SER A 75 21.85 -42.23 -19.62
CA SER A 75 20.76 -43.10 -20.06
C SER A 75 20.43 -44.15 -18.99
N PRO A 76 19.14 -44.42 -18.67
CA PRO A 76 18.78 -45.43 -17.69
C PRO A 76 18.78 -46.84 -18.27
N SER A 77 19.46 -47.77 -17.60
CA SER A 77 19.46 -49.21 -17.90
C SER A 77 18.33 -49.94 -17.16
N SER A 78 17.80 -50.98 -17.81
CA SER A 78 16.67 -51.80 -17.34
C SER A 78 17.01 -52.67 -16.12
N ILE A 79 16.20 -52.59 -15.05
CA ILE A 79 15.97 -53.71 -14.12
C ILE A 79 14.47 -53.77 -13.77
N ARG A 80 13.90 -54.97 -13.84
CA ARG A 80 12.49 -55.29 -13.55
C ARG A 80 12.41 -56.14 -12.27
N PRO A 81 11.41 -55.93 -11.40
CA PRO A 81 10.80 -57.08 -10.74
C PRO A 81 9.29 -57.19 -11.03
N THR A 82 8.82 -58.42 -11.15
CA THR A 82 7.42 -58.80 -11.37
C THR A 82 6.67 -59.01 -10.07
N LEU A 83 5.46 -58.48 -9.94
CA LEU A 83 4.42 -59.02 -9.05
C LEU A 83 3.08 -59.10 -9.79
N LYS A 84 2.23 -60.03 -9.33
CA LYS A 84 1.16 -60.67 -10.11
C LYS A 84 -0.14 -59.85 -10.13
N ILE A 85 -0.88 -60.03 -11.22
CA ILE A 85 -2.28 -59.62 -11.37
C ILE A 85 -3.13 -60.87 -11.21
N ASP A 86 -4.07 -60.86 -10.28
CA ASP A 86 -5.24 -61.73 -10.31
C ASP A 86 -6.46 -60.84 -10.60
N ALA A 87 -7.38 -61.33 -11.43
CA ALA A 87 -8.50 -60.56 -11.96
C ALA A 87 -9.79 -61.37 -11.86
N GLU A 88 -10.88 -60.77 -11.34
CA GLU A 88 -12.20 -61.38 -11.43
C GLU A 88 -13.34 -60.36 -11.63
N GLN A 89 -13.85 -60.36 -12.87
CA GLN A 89 -15.24 -60.24 -13.34
C GLN A 89 -16.18 -59.07 -12.95
N THR A 90 -16.96 -58.71 -13.98
CA THR A 90 -17.95 -57.62 -14.11
C THR A 90 -19.36 -58.00 -13.62
N SER A 91 -20.17 -57.10 -13.06
CA SER A 91 -21.22 -56.29 -13.75
C SER A 91 -22.38 -55.97 -12.74
N PRO A 92 -23.50 -55.30 -13.11
CA PRO A 92 -23.66 -53.88 -13.45
C PRO A 92 -24.54 -53.08 -12.44
N MET A 93 -24.79 -51.79 -12.74
CA MET A 93 -25.54 -50.79 -11.94
C MET A 93 -27.00 -51.16 -11.58
N PRO A 94 -27.54 -50.54 -10.51
CA PRO A 94 -28.79 -49.79 -10.69
C PRO A 94 -28.79 -48.39 -10.04
N SER A 95 -29.49 -47.45 -10.71
CA SER A 95 -29.84 -46.12 -10.19
C SER A 95 -31.18 -46.14 -9.44
N PRO A 96 -31.36 -45.33 -8.38
CA PRO A 96 -32.68 -44.88 -7.96
C PRO A 96 -32.83 -43.33 -7.93
N SER A 97 -34.09 -42.92 -7.97
CA SER A 97 -34.57 -41.56 -8.20
C SER A 97 -34.69 -40.69 -6.94
N SER A 98 -35.01 -39.42 -7.18
CA SER A 98 -35.16 -38.33 -6.20
C SER A 98 -36.28 -38.50 -5.16
N SER A 99 -36.01 -38.14 -3.91
CA SER A 99 -36.75 -37.10 -3.17
C SER A 99 -36.09 -36.77 -1.80
N PRO A 100 -36.30 -35.56 -1.22
CA PRO A 100 -35.43 -35.04 -0.16
C PRO A 100 -36.01 -35.17 1.26
N THR A 101 -35.19 -35.60 2.22
CA THR A 101 -35.50 -35.49 3.65
C THR A 101 -34.68 -34.38 4.31
N SER A 102 -35.37 -33.46 5.00
CA SER A 102 -34.75 -32.23 5.52
C SER A 102 -34.16 -32.40 6.92
N SER A 103 -32.93 -31.94 7.13
CA SER A 103 -32.46 -31.53 8.47
C SER A 103 -31.37 -30.44 8.47
N ARG A 104 -31.21 -29.67 7.38
CA ARG A 104 -30.28 -28.52 7.33
C ARG A 104 -30.91 -27.23 7.84
N ARG A 105 -31.36 -27.22 9.10
CA ARG A 105 -32.01 -26.04 9.71
C ARG A 105 -30.98 -24.96 10.12
N TYR A 106 -31.13 -23.79 9.50
CA TYR A 106 -31.04 -22.48 10.18
C TYR A 106 -29.72 -21.99 10.82
N THR A 107 -28.58 -22.16 10.14
CA THR A 107 -27.36 -21.34 10.43
C THR A 107 -27.00 -20.33 9.32
N GLY A 108 -27.50 -20.52 8.10
CA GLY A 108 -27.09 -19.73 6.92
C GLY A 108 -27.25 -18.21 7.06
N GLY A 109 -28.39 -17.74 7.59
CA GLY A 109 -28.65 -16.30 7.71
C GLY A 109 -27.69 -15.55 8.64
N LEU A 110 -27.26 -16.19 9.74
CA LEU A 110 -26.34 -15.59 10.71
C LEU A 110 -24.90 -15.59 10.17
N THR A 111 -24.46 -16.70 9.58
CA THR A 111 -23.11 -16.83 9.01
C THR A 111 -22.94 -15.94 7.78
N TYR A 112 -23.97 -15.79 6.94
CA TYR A 112 -24.02 -14.82 5.84
C TYR A 112 -23.83 -13.38 6.34
N ARG A 113 -24.57 -12.96 7.38
CA ARG A 113 -24.41 -11.63 7.99
C ARG A 113 -23.01 -11.42 8.58
N LEU A 114 -22.42 -12.44 9.20
CA LEU A 114 -21.03 -12.40 9.70
C LEU A 114 -20.00 -12.24 8.57
N LYS A 115 -20.10 -13.03 7.49
CA LYS A 115 -19.22 -12.92 6.31
C LYS A 115 -19.31 -11.54 5.64
N HIS A 116 -20.51 -10.98 5.53
CA HIS A 116 -20.71 -9.61 5.03
C HIS A 116 -20.11 -8.56 5.97
N LEU A 117 -20.28 -8.71 7.29
CA LEU A 117 -19.75 -7.77 8.29
C LEU A 117 -18.22 -7.75 8.36
N VAL A 118 -17.55 -8.90 8.10
CA VAL A 118 -16.09 -8.99 8.03
C VAL A 118 -15.54 -8.58 6.65
N SER A 119 -16.33 -8.75 5.59
CA SER A 119 -16.01 -8.21 4.26
C SER A 119 -16.17 -6.70 4.17
N LYS A 120 -17.07 -6.12 4.98
CA LYS A 120 -17.40 -4.69 5.04
C LYS A 120 -17.73 -4.12 3.66
N GLU A 121 -16.80 -3.36 3.10
CA GLU A 121 -16.96 -2.52 1.92
C GLU A 121 -16.26 -3.11 0.68
N LYS A 122 -15.68 -4.31 0.80
CA LYS A 122 -15.01 -5.00 -0.32
C LYS A 122 -16.01 -5.54 -1.33
N ARG A 123 -15.61 -5.66 -2.59
CA ARG A 123 -16.39 -6.41 -3.59
C ARG A 123 -16.25 -7.91 -3.28
N ARG A 124 -17.40 -8.59 -3.17
CA ARG A 124 -17.48 -10.05 -3.06
C ARG A 124 -17.84 -10.60 -4.45
N PHE A 125 -17.31 -11.77 -4.76
CA PHE A 125 -17.70 -12.58 -5.90
C PHE A 125 -18.95 -13.38 -5.51
N SER A 126 -20.03 -13.25 -6.27
CA SER A 126 -21.34 -13.80 -5.92
C SER A 126 -22.07 -14.43 -7.13
N SER A 127 -21.37 -15.27 -7.91
CA SER A 127 -21.96 -16.04 -9.02
C SER A 127 -21.64 -17.54 -8.91
N ASP A 128 -22.27 -18.36 -9.76
CA ASP A 128 -22.05 -19.82 -9.90
C ASP A 128 -22.23 -20.62 -8.58
N GLY A 129 -23.02 -20.08 -7.64
CA GLY A 129 -23.22 -20.65 -6.31
C GLY A 129 -22.06 -20.42 -5.32
N PHE A 130 -21.12 -19.52 -5.63
CA PHE A 130 -20.09 -19.06 -4.70
C PHE A 130 -20.46 -17.70 -4.10
N ASP A 131 -20.07 -17.47 -2.84
CA ASP A 131 -20.12 -16.17 -2.17
C ASP A 131 -18.79 -15.93 -1.41
N LEU A 132 -17.83 -15.36 -2.11
CA LEU A 132 -16.43 -15.23 -1.66
C LEU A 132 -15.99 -13.76 -1.58
N ASP A 133 -15.25 -13.42 -0.54
CA ASP A 133 -14.44 -12.21 -0.46
C ASP A 133 -13.23 -12.34 -1.40
N LEU A 134 -13.51 -12.22 -2.69
CA LEU A 134 -12.62 -12.40 -3.83
C LEU A 134 -12.94 -11.32 -4.86
N THR A 135 -11.92 -10.77 -5.51
CA THR A 135 -12.09 -9.80 -6.60
C THR A 135 -11.02 -10.02 -7.66
N TYR A 136 -11.42 -10.13 -8.92
CA TYR A 136 -10.52 -9.97 -10.06
C TYR A 136 -10.14 -8.49 -10.13
N VAL A 137 -8.91 -8.17 -9.75
CA VAL A 137 -8.33 -6.82 -9.89
C VAL A 137 -8.08 -6.57 -11.37
N THR A 138 -7.53 -7.56 -12.06
CA THR A 138 -7.57 -7.68 -13.53
C THR A 138 -8.07 -9.08 -13.89
N GLN A 139 -8.17 -9.39 -15.18
CA GLN A 139 -8.48 -10.73 -15.68
C GLN A 139 -7.62 -11.85 -15.08
N ARG A 140 -6.35 -11.55 -14.73
CA ARG A 140 -5.36 -12.54 -14.29
C ARG A 140 -4.85 -12.32 -12.85
N LEU A 141 -5.18 -11.19 -12.24
CA LEU A 141 -4.77 -10.81 -10.90
C LEU A 141 -5.95 -10.84 -9.93
N VAL A 142 -5.98 -11.80 -8.99
CA VAL A 142 -7.06 -11.97 -8.02
C VAL A 142 -6.63 -11.52 -6.62
N ALA A 143 -7.41 -10.63 -6.01
CA ALA A 143 -7.28 -10.24 -4.61
C ALA A 143 -8.27 -11.02 -3.73
N LEU A 144 -7.75 -11.75 -2.76
CA LEU A 144 -8.51 -12.70 -1.94
C LEU A 144 -8.43 -12.36 -0.44
N GLY A 145 -9.53 -12.55 0.29
CA GLY A 145 -9.54 -12.59 1.75
C GLY A 145 -9.16 -13.98 2.27
N TYR A 146 -8.36 -14.02 3.35
CA TYR A 146 -7.74 -15.25 3.89
C TYR A 146 -8.64 -16.50 3.83
N PRO A 147 -8.19 -17.58 3.14
CA PRO A 147 -8.90 -18.85 3.08
C PRO A 147 -8.81 -19.55 4.44
N ALA A 148 -9.87 -19.42 5.23
CA ALA A 148 -9.92 -19.88 6.61
C ALA A 148 -10.37 -21.33 6.73
N GLU A 149 -9.84 -22.02 7.73
CA GLU A 149 -10.27 -23.35 8.15
C GLU A 149 -11.02 -23.29 9.47
N MET A 150 -11.72 -24.38 9.79
CA MET A 150 -12.48 -24.54 11.02
C MET A 150 -13.47 -23.38 11.26
N ILE A 151 -13.67 -23.00 12.53
CA ILE A 151 -14.65 -22.01 12.99
C ILE A 151 -14.41 -20.61 12.35
N GLU A 152 -13.19 -20.28 11.92
CA GLU A 152 -12.95 -19.00 11.23
C GLU A 152 -13.62 -18.91 9.84
N GLY A 153 -13.87 -20.04 9.18
CA GLY A 153 -14.63 -20.09 7.92
C GLY A 153 -16.12 -19.73 8.07
N ILE A 154 -16.61 -19.56 9.30
CA ILE A 154 -17.95 -19.03 9.60
C ILE A 154 -18.05 -17.55 9.20
N TYR A 155 -16.96 -16.78 9.33
CA TYR A 155 -16.94 -15.33 9.10
C TYR A 155 -15.94 -14.87 8.03
N ARG A 156 -15.04 -15.74 7.55
CA ARG A 156 -14.20 -15.55 6.36
C ARG A 156 -14.63 -16.48 5.21
N ASN A 157 -13.89 -16.44 4.11
CA ASN A 157 -13.96 -17.48 3.08
C ASN A 157 -13.54 -18.82 3.69
N HIS A 158 -14.33 -19.87 3.52
CA HIS A 158 -13.93 -21.21 3.96
C HIS A 158 -13.00 -21.83 2.90
N TYR A 159 -11.90 -22.45 3.30
CA TYR A 159 -10.88 -22.99 2.39
C TYR A 159 -11.48 -23.88 1.29
N ARG A 160 -12.39 -24.81 1.65
CA ARG A 160 -13.06 -25.69 0.66
C ARG A 160 -13.84 -24.94 -0.42
N ASP A 161 -14.44 -23.78 -0.09
CA ASP A 161 -15.19 -22.99 -1.06
C ASP A 161 -14.23 -22.29 -2.05
N VAL A 162 -13.10 -21.79 -1.55
CA VAL A 162 -12.03 -21.15 -2.34
C VAL A 162 -11.31 -22.16 -3.23
N PHE A 163 -11.00 -23.34 -2.69
CA PHE A 163 -10.40 -24.45 -3.43
C PHE A 163 -11.35 -24.91 -4.55
N ARG A 164 -12.62 -25.22 -4.23
CA ARG A 164 -13.63 -25.57 -5.26
C ARG A 164 -13.77 -24.48 -6.32
N PHE A 165 -13.74 -23.20 -5.95
CA PHE A 165 -13.80 -22.09 -6.91
C PHE A 165 -12.65 -22.14 -7.92
N PHE A 166 -11.42 -22.31 -7.45
CA PHE A 166 -10.26 -22.38 -8.35
C PHE A 166 -10.21 -23.67 -9.16
N GLU A 167 -10.57 -24.83 -8.60
CA GLU A 167 -10.66 -26.08 -9.36
C GLU A 167 -11.78 -26.04 -10.42
N GLN A 168 -12.90 -25.36 -10.15
CA GLN A 168 -14.03 -25.25 -11.08
C GLN A 168 -13.80 -24.22 -12.21
N ARG A 169 -13.14 -23.08 -11.92
CA ARG A 169 -12.95 -21.98 -12.90
C ARG A 169 -11.54 -21.91 -13.51
N HIS A 170 -10.52 -22.46 -12.85
CA HIS A 170 -9.11 -22.35 -13.24
C HIS A 170 -8.34 -23.68 -13.05
N PRO A 171 -8.86 -24.85 -13.47
CA PRO A 171 -8.26 -26.16 -13.18
C PRO A 171 -6.79 -26.22 -13.61
N GLY A 172 -5.86 -26.35 -12.65
CA GLY A 172 -4.41 -26.36 -12.92
C GLY A 172 -3.80 -25.00 -13.35
N ARG A 173 -4.60 -23.93 -13.44
CA ARG A 173 -4.20 -22.60 -13.97
C ARG A 173 -4.09 -21.50 -12.91
N TYR A 174 -3.98 -21.83 -11.63
CA TYR A 174 -3.85 -20.83 -10.56
C TYR A 174 -2.68 -21.11 -9.61
N ARG A 175 -2.09 -20.03 -9.09
CA ARG A 175 -1.07 -20.03 -8.03
C ARG A 175 -1.47 -19.05 -6.94
N VAL A 176 -1.35 -19.47 -5.68
CA VAL A 176 -1.80 -18.73 -4.49
C VAL A 176 -0.61 -18.12 -3.76
N TYR A 177 -0.70 -16.83 -3.41
CA TYR A 177 0.36 -16.11 -2.70
C TYR A 177 -0.13 -15.69 -1.31
N ASN A 178 0.49 -16.26 -0.27
CA ASN A 178 0.20 -15.97 1.13
C ASN A 178 1.11 -14.84 1.65
N LEU A 179 0.51 -13.72 2.04
CA LEU A 179 1.21 -12.56 2.61
C LEU A 179 1.18 -12.52 4.15
N CYS A 180 0.71 -13.57 4.82
CA CYS A 180 0.58 -13.63 6.27
C CYS A 180 1.78 -14.31 6.95
N VAL A 181 2.64 -13.56 7.63
CA VAL A 181 3.60 -14.15 8.59
C VAL A 181 2.89 -14.82 9.77
N GLU A 182 1.72 -14.31 10.15
CA GLU A 182 0.98 -14.78 11.32
C GLU A 182 0.17 -16.06 11.08
N ARG A 183 0.04 -16.48 9.81
CA ARG A 183 -0.84 -17.56 9.33
C ARG A 183 -0.21 -18.22 8.11
N ARG A 184 0.64 -19.20 8.37
CA ARG A 184 1.21 -20.09 7.36
C ARG A 184 0.38 -21.36 7.25
N TYR A 185 0.48 -22.04 6.12
CA TYR A 185 -0.09 -23.37 5.92
C TYR A 185 0.89 -24.17 5.06
N ALA A 186 0.99 -25.48 5.30
CA ALA A 186 1.91 -26.34 4.56
C ALA A 186 1.64 -26.22 3.05
N PRO A 187 2.62 -25.76 2.23
CA PRO A 187 2.38 -25.50 0.80
C PRO A 187 1.89 -26.74 0.06
N ASP A 188 2.50 -27.89 0.33
CA ASP A 188 2.21 -29.17 -0.34
C ASP A 188 0.82 -29.74 0.00
N GLU A 189 0.25 -29.35 1.15
CA GLU A 189 -1.05 -29.83 1.60
C GLU A 189 -2.24 -29.05 1.00
N LYS A 190 -2.00 -27.89 0.39
CA LYS A 190 -3.07 -26.99 -0.07
C LYS A 190 -2.90 -26.56 -1.51
N PHE A 191 -4.04 -26.36 -2.18
CA PHE A 191 -4.08 -25.90 -3.57
C PHE A 191 -3.19 -26.73 -4.54
N HIS A 192 -3.01 -28.02 -4.23
CA HIS A 192 -2.11 -28.96 -4.94
C HIS A 192 -0.65 -28.45 -5.04
N GLY A 193 -0.09 -27.92 -3.95
CA GLY A 193 1.28 -27.41 -3.93
C GLY A 193 1.47 -26.06 -4.64
N ARG A 194 0.42 -25.47 -5.24
CA ARG A 194 0.49 -24.21 -5.99
C ARG A 194 0.44 -22.99 -5.07
N VAL A 195 1.28 -22.97 -4.04
CA VAL A 195 1.34 -21.94 -2.99
C VAL A 195 2.75 -21.38 -2.88
N ALA A 196 2.86 -20.05 -2.80
CA ALA A 196 4.10 -19.36 -2.44
C ALA A 196 3.86 -18.40 -1.26
N GLU A 197 4.88 -18.19 -0.42
CA GLU A 197 4.78 -17.35 0.78
C GLU A 197 5.68 -16.12 0.68
N TYR A 198 5.07 -14.93 0.78
CA TYR A 198 5.74 -13.63 0.77
C TYR A 198 5.23 -12.81 1.97
N GLY A 199 5.42 -13.36 3.15
CA GLY A 199 4.85 -12.85 4.40
C GLY A 199 5.49 -11.55 4.88
N PHE A 200 4.67 -10.58 5.27
CA PHE A 200 5.10 -9.43 6.09
C PHE A 200 4.04 -9.02 7.12
N GLU A 201 4.44 -8.23 8.13
CA GLU A 201 3.62 -7.89 9.29
C GLU A 201 2.36 -7.07 8.92
N ASP A 202 1.25 -7.31 9.63
CA ASP A 202 -0.01 -6.63 9.32
C ASP A 202 0.07 -5.13 9.62
N HIS A 203 -0.55 -4.32 8.76
CA HIS A 203 -0.49 -2.85 8.79
C HIS A 203 0.90 -2.19 8.60
N CYS A 204 1.95 -2.95 8.31
CA CYS A 204 3.26 -2.43 7.93
C CYS A 204 3.44 -2.44 6.39
N PRO A 205 4.39 -1.66 5.81
CA PRO A 205 4.90 -1.93 4.48
C PRO A 205 5.68 -3.28 4.45
N PRO A 206 5.86 -3.90 3.27
CA PRO A 206 6.79 -5.01 3.10
C PRO A 206 8.23 -4.50 3.10
N PRO A 207 9.23 -5.40 3.27
CA PRO A 207 10.61 -5.10 2.89
C PRO A 207 10.63 -4.75 1.39
N LEU A 208 11.40 -3.75 0.99
CA LEU A 208 11.57 -3.38 -0.41
C LEU A 208 12.16 -4.56 -1.20
N SER A 209 13.09 -5.29 -0.57
CA SER A 209 13.67 -6.53 -1.07
C SER A 209 12.69 -7.69 -1.26
N LEU A 210 11.49 -7.65 -0.67
CA LEU A 210 10.43 -8.67 -0.85
C LEU A 210 9.61 -8.44 -2.13
N LEU A 211 9.54 -7.20 -2.64
CA LEU A 211 8.70 -6.85 -3.79
C LEU A 211 9.22 -7.48 -5.09
N LEU A 212 10.53 -7.40 -5.35
CA LEU A 212 11.11 -7.87 -6.61
C LEU A 212 11.02 -9.41 -6.77
N PRO A 213 11.38 -10.26 -5.78
CA PRO A 213 11.21 -11.70 -5.89
C PRO A 213 9.75 -12.14 -6.01
N PHE A 214 8.80 -11.38 -5.42
CA PHE A 214 7.37 -11.60 -5.62
C PHE A 214 6.94 -11.29 -7.06
N CYS A 215 7.34 -10.13 -7.58
CA CYS A 215 6.97 -9.73 -8.94
C CYS A 215 7.53 -10.69 -9.98
N ARG A 216 8.77 -11.18 -9.79
CA ARG A 216 9.39 -12.20 -10.66
C ARG A 216 8.65 -13.54 -10.65
N ASP A 217 8.29 -14.09 -9.48
CA ASP A 217 7.50 -15.34 -9.39
C ASP A 217 6.14 -15.17 -10.10
N VAL A 218 5.41 -14.09 -9.79
CA VAL A 218 4.13 -13.78 -10.46
C VAL A 218 4.31 -13.64 -11.97
N HIS A 219 5.35 -12.95 -12.45
CA HIS A 219 5.58 -12.77 -13.87
C HIS A 219 5.88 -14.11 -14.57
N VAL A 220 6.81 -14.91 -14.02
CA VAL A 220 7.15 -16.24 -14.56
C VAL A 220 5.90 -17.14 -14.61
N TRP A 221 5.12 -17.18 -13.53
CA TRP A 221 3.87 -17.97 -13.53
C TRP A 221 2.89 -17.49 -14.61
N LEU A 222 2.70 -16.18 -14.78
CA LEU A 222 1.77 -15.63 -15.76
C LEU A 222 2.28 -15.71 -17.21
N THR A 223 3.59 -15.77 -17.46
CA THR A 223 4.13 -15.93 -18.82
C THR A 223 4.19 -17.39 -19.27
N THR A 224 4.32 -18.36 -18.37
CA THR A 224 4.33 -19.80 -18.74
C THR A 224 3.05 -20.26 -19.46
N ASN A 225 1.91 -19.59 -19.24
CA ASN A 225 0.67 -19.91 -19.93
C ASN A 225 -0.34 -18.74 -19.88
N PRO A 226 -1.03 -18.37 -20.98
CA PRO A 226 -1.99 -17.25 -21.00
C PRO A 226 -3.26 -17.49 -20.18
N GLU A 227 -3.61 -18.75 -19.90
CA GLU A 227 -4.72 -19.11 -19.01
C GLU A 227 -4.41 -18.87 -17.54
N ASN A 228 -3.12 -18.77 -17.17
CA ASN A 228 -2.73 -18.72 -15.77
C ASN A 228 -3.23 -17.46 -15.07
N ILE A 229 -3.66 -17.61 -13.83
CA ILE A 229 -4.02 -16.52 -12.91
C ILE A 229 -3.20 -16.61 -11.61
N VAL A 230 -3.11 -15.51 -10.87
CA VAL A 230 -2.58 -15.50 -9.50
C VAL A 230 -3.61 -15.03 -8.49
N ALA A 231 -3.62 -15.65 -7.31
CA ALA A 231 -4.51 -15.31 -6.21
C ALA A 231 -3.71 -14.86 -4.98
N VAL A 232 -3.66 -13.55 -4.75
CA VAL A 232 -2.87 -12.94 -3.67
C VAL A 232 -3.77 -12.65 -2.48
N HIS A 233 -3.40 -13.13 -1.29
CA HIS A 233 -4.19 -12.91 -0.08
C HIS A 233 -3.35 -12.46 1.12
N CYS A 234 -4.02 -11.72 2.00
CA CYS A 234 -3.60 -11.52 3.39
C CYS A 234 -4.79 -11.80 4.30
N LYS A 235 -4.75 -11.39 5.57
CA LYS A 235 -5.86 -11.56 6.52
C LYS A 235 -7.22 -11.01 6.05
N ALA A 236 -7.21 -9.95 5.23
CA ALA A 236 -8.41 -9.23 4.79
C ALA A 236 -8.41 -8.83 3.30
N GLY A 237 -7.38 -9.16 2.52
CA GLY A 237 -7.31 -8.87 1.07
C GLY A 237 -7.37 -7.39 0.70
N LYS A 238 -6.77 -6.49 1.50
CA LYS A 238 -6.81 -5.03 1.32
C LYS A 238 -5.42 -4.38 1.31
N GLY A 239 -4.83 -4.08 2.48
CA GLY A 239 -3.55 -3.35 2.57
C GLY A 239 -2.37 -4.12 1.97
N ARG A 240 -1.92 -5.20 2.63
CA ARG A 240 -0.80 -6.04 2.18
C ARG A 240 -0.98 -6.54 0.73
N THR A 241 -2.15 -7.12 0.42
CA THR A 241 -2.52 -7.58 -0.94
C THR A 241 -2.44 -6.46 -1.98
N GLY A 242 -2.92 -5.26 -1.65
CA GLY A 242 -2.88 -4.12 -2.54
C GLY A 242 -1.46 -3.68 -2.84
N VAL A 243 -0.57 -3.61 -1.85
CA VAL A 243 0.85 -3.27 -2.07
C VAL A 243 1.51 -4.22 -3.07
N MET A 244 1.38 -5.53 -2.86
CA MET A 244 2.03 -6.52 -3.73
C MET A 244 1.43 -6.51 -5.14
N LEU A 245 0.09 -6.38 -5.28
CA LEU A 245 -0.55 -6.31 -6.60
C LEU A 245 -0.25 -5.00 -7.34
N CYS A 246 -0.14 -3.86 -6.63
CA CYS A 246 0.29 -2.60 -7.24
C CYS A 246 1.74 -2.69 -7.70
N ALA A 247 2.64 -3.26 -6.88
CA ALA A 247 4.02 -3.52 -7.29
C ALA A 247 4.09 -4.40 -8.55
N TYR A 248 3.29 -5.46 -8.65
CA TYR A 248 3.24 -6.26 -9.87
C TYR A 248 2.68 -5.50 -11.08
N MET A 249 1.65 -4.66 -10.91
CA MET A 249 1.11 -3.85 -12.01
C MET A 249 2.12 -2.83 -12.55
N LEU A 250 2.98 -2.28 -11.68
CA LEU A 250 4.12 -1.43 -12.05
C LEU A 250 5.21 -2.25 -12.76
N TYR A 251 5.59 -3.40 -12.20
CA TYR A 251 6.57 -4.32 -12.79
C TYR A 251 6.15 -4.74 -14.20
N ALA A 252 4.90 -5.11 -14.41
CA ALA A 252 4.36 -5.55 -15.70
C ALA A 252 3.90 -4.39 -16.61
N ARG A 253 4.22 -3.12 -16.29
CA ARG A 253 3.86 -1.92 -17.06
C ARG A 253 2.36 -1.80 -17.43
N ILE A 254 1.49 -2.35 -16.57
CA ILE A 254 0.02 -2.22 -16.66
C ILE A 254 -0.40 -0.81 -16.26
N TRP A 255 0.32 -0.23 -15.29
CA TRP A 255 0.21 1.16 -14.85
C TRP A 255 1.61 1.78 -14.84
N ARG A 256 1.75 3.06 -15.25
CA ARG A 256 3.05 3.74 -15.27
C ARG A 256 3.40 4.27 -13.87
N SER A 257 2.46 4.91 -13.18
CA SER A 257 2.70 5.52 -11.86
C SER A 257 2.15 4.71 -10.69
N ALA A 258 2.77 4.89 -9.52
CA ALA A 258 2.23 4.40 -8.26
C ALA A 258 0.80 4.91 -7.98
N HIS A 259 0.45 6.11 -8.46
CA HIS A 259 -0.89 6.66 -8.27
C HIS A 259 -1.94 5.81 -9.00
N GLY A 260 -1.76 5.58 -10.30
CA GLY A 260 -2.69 4.81 -11.12
C GLY A 260 -2.86 3.38 -10.62
N ALA A 261 -1.76 2.70 -10.32
CA ALA A 261 -1.81 1.35 -9.73
C ALA A 261 -2.61 1.29 -8.42
N LEU A 262 -2.40 2.26 -7.52
CA LEU A 262 -3.06 2.33 -6.20
C LEU A 262 -4.56 2.64 -6.29
N GLU A 263 -4.96 3.58 -7.16
CA GLU A 263 -6.35 4.00 -7.32
C GLU A 263 -7.16 3.00 -8.16
N TYR A 264 -6.58 2.39 -9.20
CA TYR A 264 -7.18 1.26 -9.92
C TYR A 264 -7.45 0.07 -8.97
N PHE A 265 -6.47 -0.33 -8.15
CA PHE A 265 -6.69 -1.36 -7.13
C PHE A 265 -7.78 -0.96 -6.12
N ALA A 266 -7.87 0.32 -5.75
CA ALA A 266 -8.90 0.83 -4.85
C ALA A 266 -10.31 0.73 -5.46
N ALA A 267 -10.43 1.06 -6.74
CA ALA A 267 -11.68 1.02 -7.50
C ALA A 267 -12.19 -0.42 -7.71
N ALA A 268 -11.29 -1.32 -8.09
CA ALA A 268 -11.53 -2.74 -8.19
C ALA A 268 -11.97 -3.33 -6.84
N ARG A 269 -11.13 -3.21 -5.80
CA ARG A 269 -11.29 -4.02 -4.58
C ARG A 269 -12.40 -3.54 -3.64
N SER A 270 -12.84 -2.29 -3.72
CA SER A 270 -13.74 -1.68 -2.72
C SER A 270 -14.90 -0.89 -3.33
N LYS A 271 -16.11 -1.11 -2.80
CA LYS A 271 -17.31 -0.32 -3.14
C LYS A 271 -17.24 1.14 -2.65
N LYS A 272 -16.33 1.44 -1.72
CA LYS A 272 -16.02 2.83 -1.28
C LYS A 272 -14.71 3.36 -1.86
N LEU A 273 -14.18 2.73 -2.90
CA LEU A 273 -12.99 3.19 -3.63
C LEU A 273 -11.80 3.42 -2.67
N GLN A 274 -11.53 2.41 -1.84
CA GLN A 274 -10.48 2.43 -0.82
C GLN A 274 -9.69 1.11 -0.82
N GLY A 275 -8.55 1.11 -1.50
CA GLY A 275 -7.57 0.04 -1.53
C GLY A 275 -6.53 0.18 -0.42
N VAL A 276 -5.28 0.49 -0.77
CA VAL A 276 -4.21 0.75 0.20
C VAL A 276 -4.38 2.16 0.79
N THR A 277 -4.68 2.24 2.09
CA THR A 277 -4.96 3.52 2.79
C THR A 277 -3.95 3.89 3.88
N ILE A 278 -3.00 3.02 4.19
CA ILE A 278 -1.86 3.29 5.07
C ILE A 278 -0.81 4.04 4.24
N ARG A 279 -0.31 5.15 4.76
CA ARG A 279 0.57 6.07 4.02
C ARG A 279 1.93 5.45 3.78
N SER A 280 2.51 4.81 4.79
CA SER A 280 3.76 4.04 4.64
C SER A 280 3.64 2.94 3.58
N GLN A 281 2.49 2.24 3.52
CA GLN A 281 2.25 1.22 2.48
C GLN A 281 2.20 1.83 1.07
N ARG A 282 1.59 3.01 0.90
CA ARG A 282 1.59 3.74 -0.39
C ARG A 282 2.97 4.26 -0.76
N ARG A 283 3.73 4.78 0.21
CA ARG A 283 5.10 5.27 0.01
C ARG A 283 6.03 4.17 -0.53
N PHE A 284 5.89 2.94 -0.04
CA PHE A 284 6.66 1.80 -0.52
C PHE A 284 6.28 1.34 -1.94
N VAL A 285 5.01 1.52 -2.35
CA VAL A 285 4.63 1.37 -3.77
C VAL A 285 5.26 2.48 -4.62
N GLY A 286 5.33 3.72 -4.10
CA GLY A 286 6.07 4.83 -4.72
C GLY A 286 7.56 4.53 -4.90
N TYR A 287 8.24 4.05 -3.87
CA TYR A 287 9.64 3.61 -3.95
C TYR A 287 9.86 2.54 -5.02
N PHE A 288 8.97 1.54 -5.10
CA PHE A 288 9.07 0.51 -6.14
C PHE A 288 8.77 1.04 -7.56
N SER A 289 7.82 1.97 -7.69
CA SER A 289 7.53 2.69 -8.95
C SER A 289 8.77 3.44 -9.45
N GLU A 290 9.48 4.12 -8.55
CA GLU A 290 10.72 4.82 -8.87
C GLU A 290 11.84 3.86 -9.31
N LEU A 291 11.96 2.68 -8.69
CA LEU A 291 12.90 1.65 -9.16
C LEU A 291 12.52 1.12 -10.55
N CYS A 292 11.23 0.90 -10.84
CA CYS A 292 10.77 0.51 -12.17
C CYS A 292 11.07 1.60 -13.21
N ARG A 293 10.84 2.87 -12.86
CA ARG A 293 11.15 4.02 -13.72
C ARG A 293 12.64 4.12 -14.05
N ARG A 294 13.51 3.93 -13.05
CA ARG A 294 14.98 3.90 -13.24
C ARG A 294 15.50 2.71 -14.05
N SER A 295 14.69 1.68 -14.26
CA SER A 295 15.03 0.53 -15.11
C SER A 295 14.53 0.66 -16.55
N GLU A 296 14.04 1.84 -16.98
CA GLU A 296 13.65 2.08 -18.37
C GLU A 296 14.89 2.26 -19.25
N SER A 297 14.98 1.42 -20.28
CA SER A 297 15.93 1.58 -21.39
C SER A 297 15.49 2.71 -22.34
N ALA A 298 16.34 3.07 -23.30
CA ALA A 298 15.95 4.03 -24.36
C ALA A 298 14.74 3.51 -25.16
N ASP A 299 14.75 2.23 -25.55
CA ASP A 299 13.66 1.56 -26.26
C ASP A 299 12.35 1.57 -25.44
N ASP A 300 12.42 1.39 -24.11
CA ASP A 300 11.25 1.51 -23.22
C ASP A 300 10.66 2.93 -23.23
N LEU A 301 11.51 3.96 -23.22
CA LEU A 301 11.06 5.36 -23.24
C LEU A 301 10.39 5.73 -24.57
N GLU A 302 10.88 5.18 -25.70
CA GLU A 302 10.23 5.33 -27.01
C GLU A 302 8.87 4.61 -27.07
N GLU A 303 8.73 3.40 -26.53
CA GLU A 303 7.47 2.64 -26.58
C GLU A 303 6.44 3.07 -25.51
N LEU A 304 6.88 3.48 -24.33
CA LEU A 304 6.02 3.82 -23.19
C LEU A 304 5.73 5.33 -23.06
N GLY A 305 6.51 6.17 -23.74
CA GLY A 305 6.43 7.62 -23.64
C GLY A 305 6.92 8.19 -22.31
N SER A 306 6.87 9.52 -22.19
CA SER A 306 7.21 10.28 -20.98
C SER A 306 6.53 9.73 -19.71
N TYR A 307 7.31 9.52 -18.65
CA TYR A 307 6.75 9.10 -17.36
C TYR A 307 5.89 10.21 -16.75
N GLU A 308 6.36 11.44 -16.85
CA GLU A 308 5.72 12.64 -16.30
C GLU A 308 4.34 12.88 -16.94
N ASP A 309 4.21 12.70 -18.25
CA ASP A 309 2.95 12.88 -18.97
C ASP A 309 1.94 11.77 -18.63
N GLU A 310 2.40 10.52 -18.57
CA GLU A 310 1.56 9.39 -18.16
C GLU A 310 1.13 9.50 -16.69
N GLU A 311 2.03 9.91 -15.79
CA GLU A 311 1.69 10.16 -14.39
C GLU A 311 0.72 11.33 -14.23
N ALA A 312 0.87 12.41 -15.00
CA ALA A 312 -0.07 13.53 -15.03
C ALA A 312 -1.46 13.07 -15.53
N ARG A 313 -1.51 12.28 -16.61
CA ARG A 313 -2.73 11.67 -17.14
C ARG A 313 -3.41 10.77 -16.11
N GLU A 314 -2.66 9.88 -15.46
CA GLU A 314 -3.16 9.00 -14.40
C GLU A 314 -3.67 9.80 -13.18
N ARG A 315 -2.99 10.88 -12.77
CA ARG A 315 -3.45 11.74 -11.67
C ARG A 315 -4.67 12.59 -12.02
N ALA A 316 -4.89 12.90 -13.29
CA ALA A 316 -6.07 13.62 -13.76
C ALA A 316 -7.33 12.75 -13.78
N MET A 317 -7.20 11.42 -13.85
CA MET A 317 -8.33 10.49 -13.76
C MET A 317 -8.98 10.52 -12.37
N THR A 318 -10.31 10.57 -12.34
CA THR A 318 -11.06 10.44 -11.09
C THR A 318 -11.18 8.96 -10.67
N LEU A 319 -11.44 8.73 -9.39
CA LEU A 319 -11.75 7.39 -8.86
C LEU A 319 -12.98 6.72 -9.52
N ALA A 320 -13.86 7.48 -10.18
CA ALA A 320 -14.97 6.94 -10.96
C ALA A 320 -14.51 6.45 -12.35
N ASP A 321 -13.51 7.10 -12.96
CA ASP A 321 -12.94 6.70 -14.24
C ASP A 321 -12.17 5.39 -14.10
N TYR A 322 -11.32 5.28 -13.07
CA TYR A 322 -10.67 4.01 -12.67
C TYR A 322 -11.68 2.87 -12.44
N HIS A 323 -12.84 3.18 -11.84
CA HIS A 323 -13.89 2.18 -11.61
C HIS A 323 -14.61 1.78 -12.90
N THR A 324 -14.82 2.73 -13.81
CA THR A 324 -15.43 2.51 -15.12
C THR A 324 -14.53 1.67 -16.01
N GLN A 325 -13.23 1.98 -16.07
CA GLN A 325 -12.22 1.19 -16.77
C GLN A 325 -12.16 -0.25 -16.24
N TRP A 326 -12.08 -0.42 -14.90
CA TRP A 326 -12.10 -1.75 -14.29
C TRP A 326 -13.38 -2.54 -14.63
N LEU A 327 -14.54 -1.87 -14.69
CA LEU A 327 -15.80 -2.52 -15.10
C LEU A 327 -15.75 -2.98 -16.56
N GLN A 328 -15.23 -2.16 -17.49
CA GLN A 328 -15.10 -2.53 -18.90
C GLN A 328 -14.17 -3.74 -19.07
N GLU A 329 -12.98 -3.69 -18.47
CA GLU A 329 -11.98 -4.78 -18.52
C GLU A 329 -12.45 -6.09 -17.87
N THR A 330 -13.36 -6.02 -16.89
CA THR A 330 -13.94 -7.19 -16.21
C THR A 330 -15.29 -7.64 -16.75
N GLN A 331 -16.05 -6.81 -17.46
CA GLN A 331 -17.28 -7.23 -18.13
C GLN A 331 -16.96 -7.95 -19.45
N ALA A 332 -15.90 -7.55 -20.15
CA ALA A 332 -15.37 -8.29 -21.31
C ALA A 332 -15.02 -9.77 -20.99
N LEU A 333 -14.77 -10.12 -19.71
CA LEU A 333 -14.59 -11.51 -19.26
C LEU A 333 -15.87 -12.37 -19.30
N LEU A 334 -17.05 -11.75 -19.22
CA LEU A 334 -18.32 -12.45 -19.09
C LEU A 334 -18.98 -12.76 -20.44
N GLU A 335 -18.60 -12.02 -21.48
CA GLU A 335 -19.21 -12.08 -22.82
C GLU A 335 -18.40 -12.95 -23.80
N ALA A 336 -17.18 -13.37 -23.43
CA ALA A 336 -16.27 -14.11 -24.30
C ALA A 336 -16.44 -15.65 -24.24
N THR A 337 -17.21 -16.21 -25.17
CA THR A 337 -17.05 -17.61 -25.66
C THR A 337 -16.13 -17.69 -26.90
N SER A 338 -15.51 -16.58 -27.29
CA SER A 338 -14.57 -16.46 -28.41
C SER A 338 -13.11 -16.62 -27.93
N PRO A 339 -12.12 -16.89 -28.81
CA PRO A 339 -10.72 -17.06 -28.41
C PRO A 339 -10.19 -15.84 -27.64
N ARG A 340 -9.16 -16.07 -26.82
CA ARG A 340 -8.44 -15.01 -26.11
C ARG A 340 -7.78 -14.04 -27.09
N GLU A 341 -8.51 -13.01 -27.48
CA GLU A 341 -7.95 -11.76 -28.01
C GLU A 341 -7.22 -11.06 -26.87
N THR A 342 -6.05 -11.64 -26.60
CA THR A 342 -4.90 -10.99 -25.98
C THR A 342 -4.79 -9.60 -26.58
N ILE A 343 -4.79 -8.58 -25.72
CA ILE A 343 -4.71 -7.17 -26.09
C ILE A 343 -3.66 -7.01 -27.21
N GLY A 344 -4.12 -6.61 -28.39
CA GLY A 344 -3.35 -6.56 -29.63
C GLY A 344 -2.39 -5.37 -29.72
N SER A 345 -1.66 -5.10 -28.65
CA SER A 345 -0.43 -4.30 -28.69
C SER A 345 0.73 -5.19 -28.23
N LYS A 346 1.96 -4.83 -28.58
CA LYS A 346 3.16 -5.60 -28.23
C LYS A 346 3.14 -5.99 -26.75
N LEU A 347 3.63 -7.19 -26.43
CA LEU A 347 3.82 -7.61 -25.05
C LEU A 347 4.85 -6.67 -24.41
N ARG A 348 4.39 -5.63 -23.72
CA ARG A 348 5.26 -4.59 -23.16
C ARG A 348 6.37 -5.26 -22.33
N PRO A 349 7.64 -4.87 -22.52
CA PRO A 349 8.71 -5.31 -21.63
C PRO A 349 8.33 -4.98 -20.18
N HIS A 350 8.54 -5.94 -19.29
CA HIS A 350 8.37 -5.71 -17.87
C HIS A 350 9.60 -4.96 -17.34
N ALA A 351 9.42 -4.14 -16.31
CA ALA A 351 10.50 -3.43 -15.67
C ALA A 351 11.53 -4.41 -15.07
N GLU A 352 12.82 -4.06 -15.16
CA GLU A 352 13.91 -4.80 -14.52
C GLU A 352 14.52 -3.99 -13.35
N PRO A 353 13.74 -3.64 -12.30
CA PRO A 353 14.22 -2.78 -11.23
C PRO A 353 15.36 -3.45 -10.44
N VAL A 354 16.43 -2.68 -10.21
CA VAL A 354 17.54 -3.07 -9.34
C VAL A 354 17.26 -2.54 -7.92
N LEU A 355 17.47 -3.37 -6.91
CA LEU A 355 17.36 -2.92 -5.51
C LEU A 355 18.48 -1.92 -5.20
N PRO A 356 18.21 -0.82 -4.50
CA PRO A 356 19.24 0.19 -4.20
C PRO A 356 20.31 -0.39 -3.29
N ALA A 357 21.55 0.11 -3.44
CA ALA A 357 22.60 -0.13 -2.46
C ALA A 357 22.20 0.42 -1.08
N ARG A 358 22.72 -0.19 -0.02
CA ARG A 358 22.46 0.28 1.35
C ARG A 358 23.06 1.67 1.55
N VAL A 359 22.21 2.63 1.94
CA VAL A 359 22.63 3.97 2.37
C VAL A 359 22.55 4.02 3.90
N ASN A 360 23.71 4.10 4.56
CA ASN A 360 23.81 4.25 6.00
C ASN A 360 23.78 5.74 6.36
N LEU A 361 22.78 6.15 7.14
CA LEU A 361 22.57 7.53 7.55
C LEU A 361 22.63 7.65 9.07
N VAL A 362 23.00 8.82 9.58
CA VAL A 362 23.00 9.16 11.00
C VAL A 362 21.90 10.17 11.23
N LEU A 363 20.83 9.79 11.92
CA LEU A 363 19.78 10.73 12.35
C LEU A 363 20.36 11.65 13.44
N VAL A 364 20.35 12.96 13.17
CA VAL A 364 20.90 13.99 14.07
C VAL A 364 19.85 14.92 14.66
N ALA A 365 18.72 15.14 13.97
CA ALA A 365 17.62 15.93 14.51
C ALA A 365 16.24 15.47 14.02
N VAL A 366 15.24 15.65 14.90
CA VAL A 366 13.82 15.53 14.60
C VAL A 366 13.15 16.87 14.84
N VAL A 367 12.49 17.41 13.83
CA VAL A 367 11.75 18.68 13.89
C VAL A 367 10.26 18.42 13.72
N LEU A 368 9.43 19.02 14.57
CA LEU A 368 7.98 19.01 14.48
C LEU A 368 7.50 20.41 14.08
N CYS A 369 6.89 20.51 12.90
CA CYS A 369 6.31 21.74 12.36
C CYS A 369 4.81 21.81 12.69
N GLY A 370 4.20 23.01 12.68
CA GLY A 370 2.74 23.15 12.89
C GLY A 370 2.23 22.68 14.26
N VAL A 371 3.07 22.79 15.30
CA VAL A 371 2.75 22.32 16.66
C VAL A 371 2.15 23.44 17.51
N THR A 372 2.52 24.68 17.25
CA THR A 372 2.31 25.82 18.13
C THR A 372 1.03 26.58 17.83
N GLY A 373 0.20 26.81 18.85
CA GLY A 373 -1.12 27.44 18.75
C GLY A 373 -2.30 26.47 18.77
N HIS A 374 -2.09 25.20 18.41
CA HIS A 374 -3.17 24.21 18.37
C HIS A 374 -3.42 23.55 19.75
N LYS A 375 -4.62 23.71 20.33
CA LYS A 375 -4.97 23.37 21.74
C LYS A 375 -4.62 21.96 22.24
N LYS A 376 -4.35 20.98 21.37
CA LYS A 376 -3.96 19.59 21.76
C LYS A 376 -2.56 19.15 21.33
N THR A 377 -1.87 19.95 20.53
CA THR A 377 -0.47 19.75 20.12
C THR A 377 0.47 20.82 20.68
N ASN A 378 -0.06 21.95 21.16
CA ASN A 378 0.59 22.92 22.06
C ASN A 378 0.96 22.32 23.44
N ALA A 379 1.02 20.99 23.53
CA ALA A 379 1.77 20.24 24.51
C ALA A 379 3.18 20.84 24.61
N SER A 380 3.66 21.04 25.84
CA SER A 380 5.01 21.59 26.03
C SER A 380 6.05 20.68 25.38
N ALA A 381 7.19 21.23 25.00
CA ALA A 381 8.23 20.50 24.30
C ALA A 381 8.78 19.28 25.10
N ALA A 382 8.48 19.21 26.41
CA ALA A 382 8.77 18.08 27.30
C ALA A 382 7.83 16.85 27.14
N GLU A 383 6.69 16.98 26.44
CA GLU A 383 5.67 15.92 26.33
C GLU A 383 5.89 14.91 25.20
N TRP A 384 6.75 15.22 24.23
CA TRP A 384 6.98 14.36 23.07
C TRP A 384 8.15 13.39 23.31
N ARG A 385 8.04 12.19 22.75
CA ARG A 385 9.13 11.19 22.65
C ARG A 385 9.11 10.60 21.26
N VAL A 386 10.28 10.21 20.76
CA VAL A 386 10.45 9.62 19.43
C VAL A 386 11.16 8.29 19.60
N ARG A 387 10.63 7.25 18.97
CA ARG A 387 11.22 5.92 18.93
C ARG A 387 11.52 5.56 17.48
N VAL A 388 12.73 5.12 17.20
CA VAL A 388 13.22 4.75 15.87
C VAL A 388 13.53 3.25 15.89
N GLU A 389 13.02 2.52 14.90
CA GLU A 389 13.31 1.10 14.70
C GLU A 389 13.90 0.92 13.30
N CYS A 390 15.16 0.47 13.22
CA CYS A 390 15.91 0.27 11.98
C CYS A 390 16.02 -1.22 11.67
N GLY A 391 15.86 -1.61 10.40
CA GLY A 391 15.68 -3.03 10.06
C GLY A 391 14.45 -3.59 10.79
N ALA A 392 13.37 -2.81 10.86
CA ALA A 392 12.14 -3.18 11.58
C ALA A 392 11.33 -4.32 10.91
N LEU A 393 11.95 -4.99 9.94
CA LEU A 393 11.52 -6.21 9.30
C LEU A 393 12.63 -7.25 9.53
N ARG A 394 12.26 -8.35 10.19
CA ARG A 394 13.12 -9.37 10.84
C ARG A 394 14.25 -9.91 9.92
N PRO A 395 15.41 -10.35 10.48
CA PRO A 395 15.60 -10.82 11.86
C PRO A 395 16.35 -9.89 12.84
N ARG A 396 17.02 -8.83 12.37
CA ARG A 396 17.78 -7.90 13.24
C ARG A 396 17.15 -6.51 13.20
N THR A 397 16.54 -6.09 14.32
CA THR A 397 15.94 -4.77 14.48
C THR A 397 16.66 -4.00 15.58
N ALA A 398 17.32 -2.90 15.21
CA ALA A 398 17.86 -1.95 16.19
C ALA A 398 16.77 -0.98 16.63
N VAL A 399 16.67 -0.71 17.94
CA VAL A 399 15.61 0.13 18.52
C VAL A 399 16.26 1.24 19.35
N TYR A 400 15.89 2.48 19.04
CA TYR A 400 16.40 3.67 19.70
C TYR A 400 15.23 4.50 20.22
N ASP A 401 15.08 4.63 21.54
CA ASP A 401 14.26 5.68 22.13
C ASP A 401 15.12 6.94 22.24
N LEU A 402 14.80 7.98 21.44
CA LEU A 402 15.66 9.16 21.30
C LEU A 402 15.68 9.97 22.61
N ILE A 403 16.90 10.18 23.12
CA ILE A 403 17.16 10.98 24.31
C ILE A 403 17.28 12.45 23.90
N GLY A 404 16.51 13.32 24.54
CA GLY A 404 16.50 14.74 24.31
C GLY A 404 15.26 15.41 24.88
N SER A 405 15.17 16.72 24.69
CA SER A 405 13.93 17.49 24.86
C SER A 405 13.84 18.45 23.68
N PHE A 406 12.66 18.52 23.07
CA PHE A 406 12.41 19.48 22.01
C PHE A 406 12.64 20.90 22.52
N GLN A 407 13.23 21.76 21.68
CA GLN A 407 13.43 23.17 21.91
C GLN A 407 12.64 23.97 20.88
N ARG A 408 12.14 25.13 21.26
CA ARG A 408 11.48 26.06 20.34
C ARG A 408 12.53 26.69 19.43
N GLN A 409 12.28 26.66 18.13
CA GLN A 409 13.10 27.30 17.10
C GLN A 409 12.20 28.20 16.25
N LEU A 410 12.64 29.44 15.99
CA LEU A 410 11.99 30.35 15.07
C LEU A 410 12.71 30.23 13.72
N ARG A 411 11.97 29.91 12.65
CA ARG A 411 12.50 29.82 11.29
C ARG A 411 11.84 30.89 10.42
N PRO A 412 12.59 31.70 9.66
CA PRO A 412 11.99 32.58 8.65
C PRO A 412 11.18 31.76 7.65
N CYS A 413 9.97 32.22 7.31
CA CYS A 413 9.22 31.65 6.18
C CYS A 413 9.97 31.94 4.86
N ILE A 414 10.20 30.90 4.06
CA ILE A 414 10.86 31.03 2.75
C ILE A 414 9.82 31.41 1.68
N ASP A 415 8.56 30.99 1.86
CA ASP A 415 7.46 31.27 0.95
C ASP A 415 6.89 32.67 1.16
N GLY A 416 7.35 33.66 0.39
CA GLY A 416 6.65 34.87 -0.12
C GLY A 416 5.87 35.83 0.80
N ASP A 417 5.50 35.45 2.02
CA ASP A 417 4.65 36.19 2.95
C ASP A 417 5.53 36.89 3.99
N ASN A 418 5.68 38.20 3.81
CA ASN A 418 6.59 39.10 4.53
C ASN A 418 6.82 38.74 6.01
N GLY A 419 7.96 38.11 6.30
CA GLY A 419 8.56 38.09 7.64
C GLY A 419 7.82 37.27 8.71
N LYS A 420 6.90 36.36 8.36
CA LYS A 420 6.36 35.42 9.35
C LYS A 420 7.44 34.44 9.81
N GLU A 421 7.77 34.49 11.10
CA GLU A 421 8.55 33.45 11.74
C GLU A 421 7.66 32.23 12.03
N VAL A 422 8.02 31.07 11.48
CA VAL A 422 7.38 29.79 11.78
C VAL A 422 8.04 29.20 13.02
N LEU A 423 7.24 28.97 14.07
CA LEU A 423 7.69 28.37 15.31
C LEU A 423 7.66 26.85 15.21
N GLU A 424 8.84 26.23 15.17
CA GLU A 424 9.03 24.78 15.11
C GLU A 424 9.54 24.25 16.46
N LEU A 425 9.40 22.93 16.66
CA LEU A 425 10.02 22.23 17.79
C LEU A 425 11.14 21.32 17.26
N GLU A 426 12.40 21.65 17.53
CA GLU A 426 13.57 20.85 17.16
C GLU A 426 14.09 20.05 18.36
N MET A 427 14.25 18.74 18.19
CA MET A 427 15.03 17.88 19.09
C MET A 427 16.26 17.42 18.35
N ARG A 428 17.42 17.96 18.70
CA ARG A 428 18.71 17.34 18.39
C ARG A 428 18.85 16.09 19.26
N CYS A 429 19.19 14.98 18.64
CA CYS A 429 19.36 13.70 19.30
C CYS A 429 20.82 13.25 19.22
N ASN A 430 21.21 12.34 20.11
CA ASN A 430 22.49 11.65 19.95
C ASN A 430 22.51 10.94 18.59
N PRO A 431 23.66 10.86 17.89
CA PRO A 431 23.81 10.15 16.62
C PRO A 431 23.18 8.76 16.64
N VAL A 432 22.13 8.55 15.83
CA VAL A 432 21.48 7.25 15.65
C VAL A 432 21.71 6.76 14.23
N LEU A 433 22.44 5.65 14.09
CA LEU A 433 22.64 4.99 12.80
C LEU A 433 21.34 4.35 12.32
N VAL A 434 20.96 4.63 11.08
CA VAL A 434 19.75 4.12 10.42
C VAL A 434 20.10 3.60 9.01
N TRP A 435 19.43 2.54 8.56
CA TRP A 435 19.65 1.86 7.29
C TRP A 435 18.37 1.18 6.81
N ASP A 436 18.33 0.84 5.52
CA ASP A 436 17.22 0.16 4.81
C ASP A 436 15.84 0.74 5.21
N GLU A 437 14.87 -0.11 5.61
CA GLU A 437 13.59 0.34 6.16
C GLU A 437 13.70 0.82 7.61
N VAL A 438 13.26 2.06 7.83
CA VAL A 438 13.24 2.71 9.14
C VAL A 438 11.81 3.09 9.51
N ARG A 439 11.38 2.69 10.70
CA ARG A 439 10.12 3.12 11.32
C ARG A 439 10.38 4.19 12.37
N VAL A 440 9.65 5.29 12.31
CA VAL A 440 9.67 6.34 13.34
C VAL A 440 8.28 6.42 13.98
N GLU A 441 8.22 6.31 15.31
CA GLU A 441 7.00 6.42 16.10
C GLU A 441 7.04 7.61 17.05
N LEU A 442 6.07 8.52 16.89
CA LEU A 442 5.85 9.63 17.79
C LEU A 442 4.99 9.18 18.97
N ARG A 443 5.44 9.47 20.18
CA ARG A 443 4.81 9.04 21.44
C ARG A 443 4.64 10.23 22.38
N ARG A 444 3.64 10.15 23.26
CA ARG A 444 3.55 11.02 24.44
C ARG A 444 4.52 10.52 25.52
N ARG A 445 4.89 11.41 26.45
CA ARG A 445 5.61 11.08 27.69
C ARG A 445 4.92 10.00 28.53
N SER A 446 3.59 9.85 28.40
CA SER A 446 2.83 8.74 29.01
C SER A 446 2.97 7.40 28.27
N GLY A 447 3.88 7.27 27.30
CA GLY A 447 4.14 6.07 26.51
C GLY A 447 3.16 5.81 25.36
N SER A 448 2.03 6.53 25.28
CA SER A 448 0.99 6.30 24.27
C SER A 448 1.41 6.82 22.88
N ALA A 449 1.25 5.97 21.86
CA ALA A 449 1.61 6.30 20.49
C ALA A 449 0.61 7.30 19.86
N LEU A 450 1.16 8.37 19.28
CA LEU A 450 0.42 9.41 18.55
C LEU A 450 0.26 9.04 17.07
N GLY A 451 1.32 8.50 16.48
CA GLY A 451 1.41 8.12 15.08
C GLY A 451 2.78 7.55 14.76
N HIS A 452 2.94 7.01 13.56
CA HIS A 452 4.23 6.56 13.06
C HIS A 452 4.29 6.71 11.55
N PHE A 453 5.46 6.52 10.99
CA PHE A 453 5.65 6.41 9.54
C PHE A 453 6.86 5.53 9.27
N TRP A 454 6.94 5.01 8.06
CA TRP A 454 8.11 4.31 7.54
C TRP A 454 8.69 5.06 6.35
N PHE A 455 10.01 4.98 6.21
CA PHE A 455 10.77 5.40 5.03
C PHE A 455 11.85 4.36 4.73
N HIS A 456 12.52 4.51 3.59
CA HIS A 456 13.70 3.72 3.24
C HIS A 456 14.89 4.66 2.99
N THR A 457 16.05 4.40 3.59
CA THR A 457 17.19 5.35 3.60
C THR A 457 17.70 5.75 2.22
N ALA A 458 17.70 4.81 1.27
CA ALA A 458 18.10 5.07 -0.12
C ALA A 458 17.18 6.04 -0.91
N PHE A 459 16.10 6.54 -0.32
CA PHE A 459 15.15 7.49 -0.93
C PHE A 459 15.00 8.79 -0.11
N ILE A 460 15.97 9.11 0.76
CA ILE A 460 15.97 10.34 1.56
C ILE A 460 16.62 11.47 0.76
N PRO A 461 15.93 12.60 0.50
CA PRO A 461 16.50 13.64 -0.35
C PRO A 461 17.73 14.34 0.23
N GLN A 462 18.67 14.63 -0.67
CA GLN A 462 19.75 15.57 -0.40
C GLN A 462 19.26 16.98 -0.78
N VAL A 463 19.27 17.89 0.19
CA VAL A 463 18.87 19.29 0.07
C VAL A 463 20.06 20.11 0.59
N ASP A 464 20.53 21.12 -0.14
CA ASP A 464 21.64 21.98 0.28
C ASP A 464 22.84 21.22 0.92
N GLY A 465 23.24 20.12 0.29
CA GLY A 465 24.36 19.27 0.73
C GLY A 465 24.09 18.32 1.91
N HIS A 466 22.92 18.37 2.57
CA HIS A 466 22.57 17.51 3.70
C HIS A 466 21.36 16.60 3.40
N PHE A 467 21.20 15.51 4.14
CA PHE A 467 20.06 14.60 3.94
C PHE A 467 18.88 15.03 4.82
N GLU A 468 17.72 15.29 4.23
CA GLU A 468 16.52 15.71 4.96
C GLU A 468 15.28 14.99 4.43
N LEU A 469 14.44 14.45 5.33
CA LEU A 469 13.12 13.92 4.98
C LEU A 469 12.04 14.76 5.65
N MET A 470 11.23 15.47 4.86
CA MET A 470 10.02 16.14 5.34
C MET A 470 8.78 15.31 4.97
N LEU A 471 7.91 15.06 5.96
CA LEU A 471 6.63 14.36 5.78
C LEU A 471 5.50 15.21 6.36
N GLU A 472 4.48 15.45 5.54
CA GLU A 472 3.28 16.18 5.96
C GLU A 472 2.38 15.38 6.91
N LYS A 473 1.46 16.07 7.59
CA LYS A 473 0.31 15.45 8.27
C LYS A 473 -0.45 14.46 7.38
N SER A 474 -0.58 14.78 6.09
CA SER A 474 -1.29 13.97 5.10
C SER A 474 -0.65 12.58 4.92
N GLU A 475 0.63 12.45 5.25
CA GLU A 475 1.55 11.35 4.96
C GLU A 475 1.94 10.47 6.17
N ILE A 476 1.56 10.87 7.38
CA ILE A 476 1.93 10.17 8.62
C ILE A 476 0.80 9.24 9.07
N ASP A 477 1.13 7.97 9.37
CA ASP A 477 0.13 6.98 9.74
C ASP A 477 -0.53 7.28 11.09
N LYS A 478 -1.83 6.97 11.15
CA LYS A 478 -2.80 7.40 12.17
C LYS A 478 -3.03 8.92 12.22
N ILE A 479 -1.99 9.76 12.09
CA ILE A 479 -2.09 11.23 12.16
C ILE A 479 -2.89 11.81 10.98
N ALA A 480 -2.66 11.32 9.76
CA ALA A 480 -3.42 11.72 8.56
C ALA A 480 -4.94 11.56 8.70
N LYS A 481 -5.40 10.64 9.58
CA LYS A 481 -6.84 10.42 9.82
C LYS A 481 -7.48 11.56 10.63
N ASP A 482 -6.70 12.41 11.31
CA ASP A 482 -7.21 13.55 12.08
C ASP A 482 -7.82 14.64 11.20
N ALA A 483 -7.41 14.75 9.93
CA ALA A 483 -8.04 15.64 8.95
C ALA A 483 -9.55 15.33 8.79
N LYS A 484 -9.90 14.04 8.68
CA LYS A 484 -11.30 13.56 8.63
C LYS A 484 -12.13 13.84 9.89
N HIS A 485 -11.50 14.32 10.96
CA HIS A 485 -12.15 14.70 12.20
C HIS A 485 -12.17 16.22 12.42
N GLY A 486 -11.80 17.02 11.41
CA GLY A 486 -11.71 18.48 11.50
C GLY A 486 -10.48 18.95 12.26
N HIS A 487 -9.33 18.29 12.05
CA HIS A 487 -8.02 18.69 12.60
C HIS A 487 -8.03 18.83 14.14
N LYS A 488 -8.75 17.94 14.83
CA LYS A 488 -9.03 18.04 16.27
C LYS A 488 -7.86 17.71 17.18
N LYS A 489 -6.76 17.15 16.67
CA LYS A 489 -5.57 16.76 17.46
C LYS A 489 -4.32 17.49 17.01
N PHE A 490 -4.10 17.59 15.71
CA PHE A 490 -2.92 18.22 15.08
C PHE A 490 -3.40 19.33 14.16
N ALA A 491 -2.61 20.39 13.99
CA ALA A 491 -2.94 21.46 13.05
C ALA A 491 -2.99 20.94 11.58
N PRO A 492 -3.59 21.66 10.62
CA PRO A 492 -3.47 21.37 9.18
C PRO A 492 -2.03 21.22 8.71
N GLU A 493 -1.20 22.20 9.03
CA GLU A 493 0.21 22.38 8.65
C GLU A 493 1.20 21.58 9.51
N PHE A 494 0.71 20.63 10.32
CA PHE A 494 1.58 19.75 11.09
C PHE A 494 2.45 18.91 10.15
N ALA A 495 3.77 18.87 10.38
CA ALA A 495 4.70 18.04 9.62
C ALA A 495 5.82 17.53 10.53
N VAL A 496 6.52 16.50 10.07
CA VAL A 496 7.72 15.96 10.71
C VAL A 496 8.86 16.04 9.71
N ARG A 497 9.97 16.65 10.13
CA ARG A 497 11.18 16.76 9.33
C ARG A 497 12.33 16.07 10.07
N LEU A 498 13.03 15.16 9.40
CA LEU A 498 14.16 14.41 9.93
C LEU A 498 15.42 14.86 9.21
N ARG A 499 16.47 15.21 9.96
CA ARG A 499 17.79 15.57 9.40
C ARG A 499 18.80 14.47 9.66
N PHE A 500 19.58 14.17 8.63
CA PHE A 500 20.59 13.12 8.66
C PHE A 500 21.95 13.61 8.13
N GLU A 501 23.00 13.00 8.65
CA GLU A 501 24.35 13.04 8.09
C GLU A 501 24.67 11.69 7.42
N LEU A 502 25.61 11.67 6.47
CA LEU A 502 26.10 10.41 5.91
C LEU A 502 26.96 9.67 6.95
N ALA A 503 26.72 8.37 7.14
CA ALA A 503 27.50 7.60 8.10
C ALA A 503 28.95 7.40 7.61
N LYS A 504 29.92 7.83 8.42
CA LYS A 504 31.35 7.55 8.20
C LYS A 504 31.61 6.05 8.43
N GLU A 505 32.50 5.45 7.65
CA GLU A 505 32.81 4.00 7.69
C GLU A 505 33.11 3.47 9.10
N GLN A 506 33.83 4.25 9.90
CA GLN A 506 34.18 3.92 11.30
C GLN A 506 32.97 3.79 12.25
N VAL A 507 31.82 4.37 11.91
CA VAL A 507 30.56 4.24 12.66
C VAL A 507 29.84 2.95 12.26
N VAL A 508 29.85 2.62 10.97
CA VAL A 508 29.25 1.39 10.42
C VAL A 508 29.99 0.15 10.93
N ALA A 509 31.33 0.18 10.93
CA ALA A 509 32.15 -0.93 11.42
C ALA A 509 31.93 -1.27 12.91
N LYS A 510 31.34 -0.36 13.70
CA LYS A 510 31.01 -0.57 15.13
C LYS A 510 29.57 -1.05 15.37
N SER A 511 28.71 -1.04 14.35
CA SER A 511 27.31 -1.51 14.45
C SER A 511 27.10 -2.92 13.90
N ASP A 512 28.03 -3.42 13.08
CA ASP A 512 27.96 -4.76 12.49
C ASP A 512 28.57 -5.85 13.39
N THR A 513 29.28 -5.46 14.46
CA THR A 513 29.76 -6.31 15.57
C THR A 513 28.75 -6.40 16.70
#